data_AF-A0A1N6G6P0-F1
#
_entry.id   AF-A0A1N6G6P0-F1
#
_cell.length_a   1.000
_cell.length_b   1.000
_cell.length_c   1.000
_cell.angle_alpha   90.00
_cell.angle_beta   90.00
_cell.angle_gamma   90.00
#
_symmetry.space_group_name_H-M   'P 1'
#
loop_
_entity.id
_entity.type
_entity.pdbx_description
1 polymer ?
#
loop_
_entity_poly.entity_id
_entity_poly.type
_entity_poly.pdbx_seq_one_letter_code
_entity_poly.pdbx_strand_id
1 'polypeptide(L)'
;MKVVVMKMLLMMLSFSTYAQVKVRITDWTRKVAMFANGYWDNKWADEVIRQIGADEFDKVKMAAGKQIVPKEMRTIKSIVLKDTAGLFKHLNELNMYKIATYSSVGSTGKVFEMAILKVPYRGNEDWDANAKWDVLYFFIENRFVEERK
;
A
#
# COMPACT_ATOMS: atom_id res chain seq x y z
N MET A 1 24.99 -36.58 -13.25
CA MET A 1 24.01 -35.47 -13.31
C MET A 1 23.17 -35.40 -12.03
N LYS A 2 23.63 -34.71 -10.98
CA LYS A 2 22.81 -34.45 -9.76
C LYS A 2 23.02 -33.05 -9.17
N VAL A 3 23.85 -32.20 -9.79
CA VAL A 3 24.30 -30.92 -9.20
C VAL A 3 23.48 -29.72 -9.69
N VAL A 4 22.70 -29.87 -10.78
CA VAL A 4 22.00 -28.73 -11.40
C VAL A 4 20.66 -28.41 -10.70
N VAL A 5 20.00 -29.41 -10.10
CA VAL A 5 18.67 -29.21 -9.48
C VAL A 5 18.76 -28.44 -8.16
N MET A 6 19.90 -28.49 -7.46
CA MET A 6 20.04 -27.89 -6.13
C MET A 6 20.30 -26.38 -6.15
N LYS A 7 20.77 -25.82 -7.28
CA LYS A 7 20.92 -24.36 -7.44
C LYS A 7 19.62 -23.64 -7.79
N MET A 8 18.66 -24.31 -8.45
CA MET A 8 17.35 -23.71 -8.73
C MET A 8 16.45 -23.66 -7.49
N LEU A 9 16.59 -24.60 -6.56
CA LEU A 9 15.79 -24.61 -5.33
C LEU A 9 16.22 -23.52 -4.33
N LEU A 10 17.48 -23.07 -4.37
CA LEU A 10 18.00 -22.04 -3.47
C LEU A 10 17.68 -20.61 -3.91
N MET A 11 17.36 -20.37 -5.19
CA MET A 11 16.98 -19.03 -5.68
C MET A 11 15.52 -18.67 -5.39
N MET A 12 14.68 -19.62 -4.96
CA MET A 12 13.27 -19.33 -4.62
C MET A 12 13.05 -18.90 -3.16
N LEU A 13 14.11 -18.78 -2.34
CA LEU A 13 13.98 -18.48 -0.91
C LEU A 13 14.58 -17.14 -0.46
N SER A 14 15.07 -16.30 -1.38
CA SER A 14 15.35 -14.90 -1.07
C SER A 14 14.11 -14.03 -1.30
N PHE A 15 12.96 -14.45 -0.76
CA PHE A 15 11.99 -13.46 -0.31
C PHE A 15 12.66 -12.81 0.88
N SER A 16 13.33 -11.68 0.66
CA SER A 16 13.67 -10.76 1.73
C SER A 16 12.37 -10.47 2.47
N THR A 17 12.14 -11.20 3.57
CA THR A 17 11.11 -10.88 4.54
C THR A 17 11.58 -9.62 5.24
N TYR A 18 11.53 -8.49 4.53
CA TYR A 18 11.57 -7.18 5.16
C TYR A 18 10.50 -7.24 6.23
N ALA A 19 10.90 -7.04 7.49
CA ALA A 19 9.98 -6.95 8.60
C ALA A 19 8.99 -5.83 8.27
N GLN A 20 7.79 -6.23 7.82
CA GLN A 20 6.80 -5.27 7.37
C GLN A 20 6.32 -4.51 8.59
N VAL A 21 6.68 -3.23 8.67
CA VAL A 21 6.31 -2.38 9.80
C VAL A 21 4.81 -2.13 9.70
N LYS A 22 4.06 -2.64 10.68
CA LYS A 22 2.62 -2.38 10.79
C LYS A 22 2.41 -0.92 11.12
N VAL A 23 1.48 -0.27 10.45
CA VAL A 23 1.23 1.17 10.57
C VAL A 23 -0.25 1.49 10.71
N ARG A 24 -0.53 2.74 11.07
CA ARG A 24 -1.86 3.37 11.01
C ARG A 24 -1.77 4.73 10.33
N ILE A 25 -2.90 5.22 9.82
CA ILE A 25 -3.01 6.58 9.30
C ILE A 25 -3.59 7.48 10.39
N THR A 26 -2.88 8.58 10.69
CA THR A 26 -3.25 9.52 11.75
C THR A 26 -4.29 10.54 11.28
N ASP A 27 -4.35 10.82 9.97
CA ASP A 27 -5.28 11.77 9.38
C ASP A 27 -5.85 11.24 8.05
N TRP A 28 -6.94 10.49 8.15
CA TRP A 28 -7.70 9.96 7.01
C TRP A 28 -8.47 11.03 6.22
N THR A 29 -8.51 12.29 6.70
CA THR A 29 -9.07 13.41 5.92
C THR A 29 -8.13 13.84 4.79
N ARG A 30 -6.86 13.43 4.87
CA ARG A 30 -5.85 13.67 3.84
C ARG A 30 -6.10 12.79 2.64
N LYS A 31 -5.54 13.21 1.51
CA LYS A 31 -5.67 12.50 0.25
C LYS A 31 -4.96 11.14 0.37
N VAL A 32 -5.74 10.09 0.61
CA VAL A 32 -5.32 8.73 0.33
C VAL A 32 -5.77 8.43 -1.09
N ALA A 33 -4.84 8.04 -1.94
CA ALA A 33 -5.13 7.73 -3.32
C ALA A 33 -4.97 6.23 -3.59
N MET A 34 -5.56 5.81 -4.70
CA MET A 34 -5.12 4.67 -5.48
C MET A 34 -4.73 5.25 -6.85
N PHE A 35 -3.50 5.00 -7.29
CA PHE A 35 -2.98 5.56 -8.54
C PHE A 35 -3.13 4.59 -9.70
N ALA A 36 -3.48 5.11 -10.88
CA ALA A 36 -3.47 4.33 -12.11
C ALA A 36 -2.04 4.12 -12.61
N ASN A 37 -1.84 3.13 -13.50
CA ASN A 37 -0.54 2.81 -14.12
C ASN A 37 0.24 4.06 -14.60
N GLY A 38 -0.43 5.05 -15.18
CA GLY A 38 0.20 6.26 -15.74
C GLY A 38 0.75 7.26 -14.72
N TYR A 39 0.54 7.05 -13.41
CA TYR A 39 1.10 7.91 -12.36
C TYR A 39 2.60 7.67 -12.14
N TRP A 40 3.06 6.45 -12.38
CA TRP A 40 4.45 6.06 -12.17
C TRP A 40 5.30 6.47 -13.36
N ASP A 41 5.51 7.77 -13.51
CA ASP A 41 6.57 8.26 -14.37
C ASP A 41 7.92 7.73 -13.86
N ASN A 42 8.81 7.38 -14.78
CA ASN A 42 9.97 6.51 -14.51
C ASN A 42 10.86 6.95 -13.32
N LYS A 43 10.82 8.23 -12.92
CA LYS A 43 11.63 8.78 -11.82
C LYS A 43 11.30 8.20 -10.44
N TRP A 44 10.05 7.83 -10.18
CA TRP A 44 9.64 7.25 -8.88
C TRP A 44 9.67 5.73 -8.90
N ALA A 45 9.47 5.14 -10.07
CA ALA A 45 9.43 3.69 -10.24
C ALA A 45 10.71 3.03 -9.73
N ASP A 46 11.89 3.52 -10.12
CA ASP A 46 13.17 2.94 -9.72
C ASP A 46 13.40 3.00 -8.20
N GLU A 47 13.00 4.09 -7.55
CA GLU A 47 13.12 4.24 -6.10
C GLU A 47 12.25 3.23 -5.35
N VAL A 48 11.03 3.03 -5.82
CA VAL A 48 10.10 2.06 -5.22
C VAL A 48 10.54 0.64 -5.53
N ILE A 49 10.92 0.32 -6.78
CA ILE A 49 11.42 -1.00 -7.20
C ILE A 49 12.63 -1.42 -6.34
N ARG A 50 13.55 -0.51 -6.03
CA ARG A 50 14.69 -0.80 -5.14
C ARG A 50 14.28 -1.20 -3.72
N GLN A 51 13.12 -0.76 -3.25
CA GLN A 51 12.63 -1.07 -1.90
C GLN A 51 11.79 -2.35 -1.83
N ILE A 52 10.93 -2.58 -2.83
CA ILE A 52 9.93 -3.68 -2.78
C ILE A 52 10.12 -4.75 -3.86
N GLY A 53 11.04 -4.54 -4.79
CA GLY A 53 11.24 -5.40 -5.96
C GLY A 53 10.27 -5.10 -7.11
N ALA A 54 10.65 -5.51 -8.32
CA ALA A 54 9.88 -5.27 -9.54
C ALA A 54 8.51 -5.97 -9.50
N ASP A 55 8.46 -7.22 -9.02
CA ASP A 55 7.23 -8.01 -8.95
C ASP A 55 6.16 -7.39 -8.04
N GLU A 56 6.57 -6.84 -6.90
CA GLU A 56 5.64 -6.17 -5.99
C GLU A 56 5.25 -4.79 -6.55
N PHE A 57 6.19 -4.08 -7.18
CA PHE A 57 5.91 -2.82 -7.85
C PHE A 57 4.91 -2.97 -9.01
N ASP A 58 4.95 -4.08 -9.75
CA ASP A 58 3.96 -4.38 -10.77
C ASP A 58 2.54 -4.47 -10.19
N LYS A 59 2.37 -5.05 -9.00
CA LYS A 59 1.07 -5.08 -8.30
C LYS A 59 0.64 -3.69 -7.84
N VAL A 60 1.57 -2.87 -7.35
CA VAL A 60 1.33 -1.47 -6.97
C VAL A 60 0.78 -0.68 -8.15
N LYS A 61 1.31 -0.88 -9.36
CA LYS A 61 0.80 -0.25 -10.59
C LYS A 61 -0.62 -0.71 -10.92
N MET A 62 -0.86 -2.02 -10.87
CA MET A 62 -2.15 -2.64 -11.24
C MET A 62 -3.31 -2.33 -10.28
N ALA A 63 -3.01 -1.76 -9.11
CA ALA A 63 -3.98 -1.44 -8.07
C ALA A 63 -4.83 -0.19 -8.39
N ALA A 64 -5.66 -0.30 -9.42
CA ALA A 64 -6.80 0.59 -9.66
C ALA A 64 -7.96 -0.11 -10.40
N GLY A 65 -7.86 -1.42 -10.67
CA GLY A 65 -8.62 -2.04 -11.77
C GLY A 65 -9.80 -2.94 -11.46
N LYS A 66 -10.00 -3.51 -10.25
CA LYS A 66 -11.06 -4.53 -10.04
C LYS A 66 -11.81 -4.38 -8.70
N GLN A 67 -13.13 -4.32 -8.82
CA GLN A 67 -14.12 -3.90 -7.81
C GLN A 67 -14.46 -4.97 -6.75
N ILE A 68 -13.64 -5.14 -5.71
CA ILE A 68 -14.13 -5.62 -4.40
C ILE A 68 -13.38 -4.91 -3.25
N VAL A 69 -13.15 -3.61 -3.42
CA VAL A 69 -12.71 -2.73 -2.32
C VAL A 69 -13.96 -2.29 -1.54
N PRO A 70 -14.01 -2.33 -0.20
CA PRO A 70 -15.11 -1.73 0.56
C PRO A 70 -15.34 -0.28 0.18
N LYS A 71 -16.59 0.20 0.21
CA LYS A 71 -16.92 1.58 -0.20
C LYS A 71 -16.19 2.61 0.67
N GLU A 72 -16.02 2.26 1.94
CA GLU A 72 -15.26 2.92 3.00
C GLU A 72 -13.80 3.15 2.59
N MET A 73 -13.21 2.19 1.88
CA MET A 73 -11.83 2.26 1.39
C MET A 73 -11.71 2.87 -0.01
N ARG A 74 -12.80 2.89 -0.81
CA ARG A 74 -12.85 3.58 -2.11
C ARG A 74 -13.01 5.09 -1.99
N THR A 75 -13.64 5.56 -0.91
CA THR A 75 -14.10 6.94 -0.76
C THR A 75 -13.09 7.75 0.05
N ILE A 76 -12.02 8.21 -0.60
CA ILE A 76 -11.03 9.11 0.05
C ILE A 76 -10.75 10.34 -0.84
N LYS A 77 -11.84 10.93 -1.33
CA LYS A 77 -11.90 12.37 -1.63
C LYS A 77 -12.82 12.99 -0.60
N SER A 78 -12.49 14.21 -0.16
CA SER A 78 -13.15 15.08 0.83
C SER A 78 -14.69 15.10 0.80
N ILE A 79 -15.34 13.97 1.09
CA ILE A 79 -16.78 13.88 1.22
C ILE A 79 -17.07 13.85 2.71
N VAL A 80 -17.90 14.80 3.11
CA VAL A 80 -18.47 15.00 4.43
C VAL A 80 -19.26 13.74 4.81
N LEU A 81 -18.60 12.74 5.37
CA LEU A 81 -19.28 11.61 6.00
C LEU A 81 -19.74 12.08 7.39
N LYS A 82 -21.01 11.81 7.72
CA LYS A 82 -21.64 12.24 8.99
C LYS A 82 -21.01 11.63 10.24
N ASP A 83 -20.18 10.59 10.09
CA ASP A 83 -19.42 9.95 11.18
C ASP A 83 -18.00 9.60 10.70
N THR A 84 -17.13 10.61 10.63
CA THR A 84 -15.73 10.42 10.24
C THR A 84 -14.91 9.73 11.32
N ALA A 85 -15.22 9.95 12.60
CA ALA A 85 -14.43 9.43 13.71
C ALA A 85 -14.58 7.91 13.86
N GLY A 86 -15.81 7.38 13.80
CA GLY A 86 -16.06 5.93 13.85
C GLY A 86 -15.44 5.20 12.68
N LEU A 87 -15.58 5.77 11.47
CA LEU A 87 -14.96 5.24 10.26
C LEU A 87 -13.43 5.20 10.33
N PHE A 88 -12.78 6.29 10.78
CA PHE A 88 -11.32 6.35 10.85
C PHE A 88 -10.75 5.39 11.89
N LYS A 89 -11.48 5.19 13.00
CA LYS A 89 -11.13 4.16 13.99
C LYS A 89 -11.19 2.77 13.34
N HIS A 90 -12.28 2.46 12.65
CA HIS A 90 -12.47 1.17 11.99
C HIS A 90 -11.43 0.91 10.88
N LEU A 91 -11.10 1.92 10.07
CA LEU A 91 -10.01 1.80 9.07
C LEU A 91 -8.64 1.54 9.71
N ASN A 92 -8.39 2.06 10.91
CA ASN A 92 -7.15 1.82 11.64
C ASN A 92 -7.11 0.46 12.37
N GLU A 93 -8.18 -0.34 12.31
CA GLU A 93 -8.16 -1.73 12.75
C GLU A 93 -7.47 -2.64 11.72
N LEU A 94 -7.37 -2.19 10.46
CA LEU A 94 -6.69 -2.90 9.39
C LEU A 94 -5.22 -3.20 9.73
N ASN A 95 -4.81 -4.42 9.40
CA ASN A 95 -3.41 -4.77 9.21
C ASN A 95 -2.90 -4.08 7.95
N MET A 96 -2.27 -2.91 8.14
CA MET A 96 -1.63 -2.13 7.10
C MET A 96 -0.12 -2.08 7.34
N TYR A 97 0.65 -2.13 6.26
CA TYR A 97 2.10 -2.18 6.32
C TYR A 97 2.72 -1.12 5.43
N LYS A 98 3.66 -0.32 5.95
CA LYS A 98 4.46 0.58 5.11
C LYS A 98 5.50 -0.25 4.37
N ILE A 99 5.44 -0.25 3.04
CA ILE A 99 6.33 -1.07 2.20
C ILE A 99 7.36 -0.27 1.43
N ALA A 100 7.10 1.00 1.15
CA ALA A 100 8.05 1.91 0.52
C ALA A 100 7.72 3.37 0.84
N THR A 101 8.71 4.25 0.65
CA THR A 101 8.49 5.69 0.51
C THR A 101 9.09 6.20 -0.79
N TYR A 102 8.60 7.33 -1.29
CA TYR A 102 9.18 8.02 -2.45
C TYR A 102 8.92 9.53 -2.39
N SER A 103 9.81 10.30 -3.01
CA SER A 103 9.66 11.77 -3.05
C SER A 103 8.81 12.23 -4.23
N SER A 104 7.60 12.73 -3.97
CA SER A 104 6.69 13.28 -4.99
C SER A 104 6.74 14.80 -5.02
N VAL A 105 6.54 15.38 -6.19
CA VAL A 105 6.45 16.85 -6.37
C VAL A 105 5.02 17.21 -6.71
N GLY A 106 4.41 18.08 -5.90
CA GLY A 106 3.07 18.58 -6.13
C GLY A 106 2.98 19.56 -7.29
N SER A 107 1.75 19.92 -7.67
CA SER A 107 1.49 20.94 -8.70
C SER A 107 2.06 22.32 -8.37
N THR A 108 2.35 22.60 -7.10
CA THR A 108 2.96 23.85 -6.62
C THR A 108 4.50 23.79 -6.57
N GLY A 109 5.11 22.69 -7.03
CA GLY A 109 6.56 22.48 -6.95
C GLY A 109 7.06 22.03 -5.57
N LYS A 110 6.17 21.95 -4.56
CA LYS A 110 6.54 21.43 -3.24
C LYS A 110 6.84 19.94 -3.30
N VAL A 111 7.99 19.55 -2.75
CA VAL A 111 8.37 18.16 -2.56
C VAL A 111 7.75 17.65 -1.27
N PHE A 112 7.16 16.45 -1.32
CA PHE A 112 6.66 15.73 -0.16
C PHE A 112 7.01 14.26 -0.26
N GLU A 113 7.31 13.65 0.89
CA GLU A 113 7.53 12.22 0.99
C GLU A 113 6.18 11.50 1.05
N MET A 114 5.98 10.57 0.12
CA MET A 114 4.82 9.70 0.05
C MET A 114 5.18 8.33 0.61
N ALA A 115 4.24 7.70 1.29
CA ALA A 115 4.31 6.32 1.73
C ALA A 115 3.38 5.45 0.87
N ILE A 116 3.86 4.24 0.56
CA ILE A 116 3.06 3.16 -0.03
C ILE A 116 2.70 2.19 1.09
N LEU A 117 1.41 2.05 1.35
CA LEU A 117 0.89 1.14 2.36
C LEU A 117 0.25 -0.08 1.68
N LYS A 118 0.59 -1.27 2.16
CA LYS A 118 0.04 -2.55 1.74
C LYS A 118 -1.01 -3.02 2.73
N VAL A 119 -2.18 -3.42 2.23
CA VAL A 119 -3.28 -3.97 3.04
C VAL A 119 -3.68 -5.32 2.44
N PRO A 120 -3.10 -6.44 2.92
CA PRO A 120 -3.50 -7.76 2.47
C PRO A 120 -4.92 -8.10 2.97
N TYR A 121 -5.65 -8.95 2.25
CA TYR A 121 -6.89 -9.52 2.80
C TYR A 121 -6.59 -10.53 3.90
N ARG A 122 -5.51 -11.30 3.74
CA ARG A 122 -5.02 -12.19 4.79
C ARG A 122 -4.62 -11.40 6.04
N GLY A 123 -5.18 -11.76 7.18
CA GLY A 123 -5.10 -11.00 8.44
C GLY A 123 -6.18 -9.93 8.61
N ASN A 124 -7.00 -9.63 7.59
CA ASN A 124 -8.10 -8.65 7.65
C ASN A 124 -9.45 -9.29 7.30
N GLU A 125 -9.56 -10.62 7.35
CA GLU A 125 -10.75 -11.36 6.91
C GLU A 125 -11.99 -10.99 7.73
N ASP A 126 -11.82 -10.71 9.02
CA ASP A 126 -12.89 -10.34 9.95
C ASP A 126 -13.23 -8.85 9.92
N TRP A 127 -12.53 -8.04 9.10
CA TRP A 127 -12.76 -6.60 9.05
C TRP A 127 -14.11 -6.26 8.41
N ASP A 128 -14.50 -6.97 7.34
CA ASP A 128 -15.83 -6.91 6.73
C ASP A 128 -16.15 -8.28 6.08
N ALA A 129 -17.22 -8.93 6.57
CA ALA A 129 -17.64 -10.27 6.14
C ALA A 129 -17.99 -10.37 4.63
N ASN A 130 -18.33 -9.25 3.98
CA ASN A 130 -18.73 -9.21 2.58
C ASN A 130 -17.60 -8.76 1.65
N ALA A 131 -16.50 -8.28 2.20
CA ALA A 131 -15.38 -7.77 1.43
C ALA A 131 -14.35 -8.86 1.18
N LYS A 132 -13.82 -8.90 -0.04
CA LYS A 132 -12.74 -9.82 -0.43
C LYS A 132 -11.81 -9.11 -1.39
N TRP A 133 -10.57 -8.92 -1.00
CA TRP A 133 -9.53 -8.42 -1.90
C TRP A 133 -8.34 -9.38 -1.89
N ASP A 134 -7.35 -9.14 -2.74
CA ASP A 134 -6.06 -9.84 -2.62
C ASP A 134 -5.12 -8.95 -1.78
N VAL A 135 -4.73 -7.82 -2.37
CA VAL A 135 -3.96 -6.77 -1.71
C VAL A 135 -4.46 -5.42 -2.19
N LEU A 136 -4.57 -4.46 -1.26
CA LEU A 136 -4.78 -3.05 -1.58
C LEU A 136 -3.51 -2.27 -1.32
N TYR A 137 -3.29 -1.24 -2.13
CA TYR A 137 -2.21 -0.29 -1.96
C TYR A 137 -2.79 1.11 -1.77
N PHE A 138 -2.44 1.74 -0.65
CA PHE A 138 -2.77 3.13 -0.36
C PHE A 138 -1.55 4.02 -0.50
N PHE A 139 -1.77 5.23 -0.99
CA PHE A 139 -0.73 6.26 -1.10
C PHE A 139 -1.14 7.48 -0.28
N ILE A 140 -0.29 7.89 0.65
CA ILE A 140 -0.51 9.04 1.54
C ILE A 140 0.83 9.71 1.86
N GLU A 141 0.84 11.00 2.20
CA GLU A 141 2.05 11.65 2.71
C GLU A 141 2.56 10.94 3.97
N ASN A 142 3.85 10.63 4.02
CA ASN A 142 4.45 9.81 5.07
C ASN A 142 4.29 10.41 6.48
N ARG A 143 4.19 11.74 6.60
CA ARG A 143 3.94 12.42 7.89
C ARG A 143 2.61 12.04 8.56
N PHE A 144 1.69 11.42 7.84
CA PHE A 144 0.41 10.93 8.38
C PHE A 144 0.42 9.43 8.67
N VAL A 145 1.59 8.79 8.62
CA VAL A 145 1.77 7.36 8.88
C VAL A 145 2.52 7.19 10.20
N GLU A 146 1.96 6.39 11.10
CA GLU A 146 2.55 6.08 12.40
C GLU A 146 2.76 4.57 12.56
N GLU A 147 3.93 4.19 13.07
CA GLU A 147 4.28 2.79 13.31
C GLU A 147 3.54 2.26 14.54
N ARG A 148 2.95 1.07 14.41
CA ARG A 148 2.32 0.34 15.51
C ARG A 148 3.35 -0.61 16.10
N LYS A 149 3.74 -0.34 17.34
CA LYS A 149 4.54 -1.24 18.17
C LYS A 149 3.73 -2.43 18.66
#